data_AF-A0A9C6TTM2-F1
#
_entry.id   AF-A0A9C6TTM2-F1
#
_cell.length_a   1.000
_cell.length_b   1.000
_cell.length_c   1.000
_cell.angle_alpha   90.00
_cell.angle_beta   90.00
_cell.angle_gamma   90.00
#
_symmetry.space_group_name_H-M   'P 1'
#
loop_
_entity.id
_entity.type
_entity.pdbx_description
1 polymer ?
#
loop_
_entity_poly.entity_id
_entity_poly.type
_entity_poly.pdbx_seq_one_letter_code
_entity_poly.pdbx_strand_id
1 'polypeptide(L)'
;MADRDNGDVLMLEAPPSYGRQACSSHAEIIDALPYIDSDYADPKVKFEVDRLVEEEMRRSTKMPADFLKELPPLPTLNFEEYPMVGREYERVRAGRPPVTLDRSRYEFEVPAANKRNDETAWKQALRRSQRLLQYQNIRMENVDLLLKYGTDAWKQHNNRLEVYLTRMQKLAQELGEKIENVNRERKYHQQNTACELNALSMQWKDLCQKNIDIQIACASLEARIKELKTEAAERGWNLEAITENRPLSISEV
;
A
#
# COMPACT_ATOMS: atom_id res chain seq x y z
N MET A 1 39.09 26.02 30.39
CA MET A 1 38.72 26.52 29.05
C MET A 1 39.43 25.64 28.07
N ALA A 2 38.73 24.63 27.54
CA ALA A 2 39.26 23.70 26.56
C ALA A 2 38.44 23.93 25.29
N ASP A 3 39.03 24.63 24.33
CA ASP A 3 38.44 24.83 23.01
C ASP A 3 38.38 23.47 22.30
N ARG A 4 37.16 23.07 21.96
CA ARG A 4 36.89 21.99 21.04
C ARG A 4 36.91 22.60 19.64
N ASP A 5 38.01 22.38 18.95
CA ASP A 5 38.14 22.68 17.53
C ASP A 5 37.17 21.76 16.77
N ASN A 6 36.06 22.33 16.32
CA ASN A 6 35.05 21.64 15.54
C ASN A 6 35.64 21.44 14.14
N GLY A 7 36.00 20.20 13.81
CA GLY A 7 36.33 19.83 12.44
C GLY A 7 35.10 20.00 11.55
N ASP A 8 35.06 21.11 10.81
CA ASP A 8 34.06 21.35 9.77
C ASP A 8 34.23 20.28 8.68
N VAL A 9 33.35 19.28 8.72
CA VAL A 9 33.19 18.28 7.67
C VAL A 9 32.61 19.02 6.46
N LEU A 10 33.45 19.27 5.44
CA LEU A 10 33.05 19.85 4.16
C LEU A 10 32.04 18.92 3.47
N MET A 11 30.75 19.21 3.63
CA MET A 11 29.67 18.57 2.90
C MET A 11 29.68 19.07 1.46
N LEU A 12 29.95 18.20 0.48
CA LEU A 12 29.75 18.53 -0.94
C LEU A 12 28.25 18.72 -1.18
N GLU A 13 27.82 19.96 -1.46
CA GLU A 13 26.45 20.22 -1.93
C GLU A 13 26.23 19.57 -3.30
N ALA A 14 25.10 18.87 -3.44
CA ALA A 14 24.70 18.26 -4.70
C ALA A 14 24.32 19.35 -5.73
N PRO A 15 24.64 19.15 -7.03
CA PRO A 15 24.34 20.14 -8.06
C PRO A 15 22.83 20.36 -8.22
N PRO A 16 22.40 21.59 -8.57
CA PRO A 16 20.99 21.92 -8.70
C PRO A 16 20.35 21.14 -9.86
N SER A 17 19.24 20.47 -9.56
CA SER A 17 18.45 19.72 -10.53
C SER A 17 17.72 20.67 -11.49
N TYR A 18 18.28 20.84 -12.69
CA TYR A 18 17.61 21.60 -13.75
C TYR A 18 16.51 20.75 -14.39
N GLY A 19 15.26 21.17 -14.17
CA GLY A 19 14.12 20.84 -15.04
C GLY A 19 13.18 19.75 -14.54
N ARG A 20 12.20 20.12 -13.71
CA ARG A 20 10.89 19.46 -13.73
C ARG A 20 9.78 20.42 -13.33
N GLN A 21 8.76 20.51 -14.20
CA GLN A 21 7.59 21.37 -14.04
C GLN A 21 6.85 21.08 -12.74
N ALA A 22 6.46 22.15 -12.06
CA ALA A 22 5.73 22.14 -10.81
C ALA A 22 4.27 21.70 -11.03
N CYS A 23 3.96 20.45 -10.68
CA CYS A 23 2.60 20.02 -10.35
C CYS A 23 2.58 19.72 -8.85
N SER A 24 1.84 20.54 -8.09
CA SER A 24 1.58 20.44 -6.64
C SER A 24 2.82 20.40 -5.74
N SER A 25 3.04 21.52 -5.05
CA SER A 25 4.07 21.78 -4.04
C SER A 25 4.39 20.60 -3.11
N HIS A 26 5.61 20.09 -3.21
CA HIS A 26 6.31 19.33 -2.16
C HIS A 26 5.55 18.14 -1.58
N ALA A 27 4.93 17.30 -2.41
CA ALA A 27 5.04 15.88 -2.08
C ALA A 27 6.55 15.62 -2.08
N GLU A 28 7.15 15.44 -0.90
CA GLU A 28 8.47 14.83 -0.80
C GLU A 28 8.46 13.68 -1.80
N ILE A 29 9.37 13.73 -2.79
CA ILE A 29 9.46 12.65 -3.75
C ILE A 29 9.97 11.48 -2.92
N ILE A 30 9.03 10.70 -2.39
CA ILE A 30 9.31 9.52 -1.60
C ILE A 30 9.86 8.51 -2.61
N ASP A 31 11.18 8.45 -2.67
CA ASP A 31 11.89 7.49 -3.49
C ASP A 31 12.10 6.21 -2.69
N ALA A 32 11.65 5.09 -3.25
CA ALA A 32 11.84 3.77 -2.70
C ALA A 32 12.11 2.82 -3.86
N LEU A 33 13.13 1.98 -3.72
CA LEU A 33 13.62 1.13 -4.81
C LEU A 33 13.46 -0.38 -4.51
N PRO A 34 12.21 -0.90 -4.38
CA PRO A 34 11.96 -2.30 -4.01
C PRO A 34 12.65 -3.39 -4.83
N TYR A 35 13.00 -3.13 -6.10
CA TYR A 35 13.67 -4.14 -6.95
C TYR A 35 15.19 -4.17 -6.78
N ILE A 36 15.78 -3.17 -6.13
CA ILE A 36 17.23 -3.07 -5.88
C ILE A 36 17.52 -3.31 -4.39
N ASP A 37 16.67 -2.79 -3.51
CA ASP A 37 16.83 -2.87 -2.06
C ASP A 37 16.58 -4.31 -1.57
N SER A 38 17.65 -5.09 -1.43
CA SER A 38 17.60 -6.49 -0.97
C SER A 38 17.06 -6.63 0.45
N ASP A 39 17.32 -5.62 1.28
CA ASP A 39 17.13 -5.66 2.73
C ASP A 39 15.64 -5.55 3.10
N TYR A 40 14.79 -5.13 2.17
CA TYR A 40 13.34 -5.09 2.35
C TYR A 40 12.74 -6.50 2.52
N ALA A 41 13.36 -7.53 1.93
CA ALA A 41 12.89 -8.91 2.05
C ALA A 41 13.20 -9.52 3.42
N ASP A 42 14.10 -8.92 4.21
CA ASP A 42 14.54 -9.47 5.49
C ASP A 42 13.52 -9.21 6.61
N PRO A 43 12.97 -10.26 7.26
CA PRO A 43 11.96 -10.09 8.31
C PRO A 43 12.44 -9.30 9.53
N LYS A 44 13.75 -9.28 9.79
CA LYS A 44 14.35 -8.53 10.91
C LYS A 44 14.25 -7.02 10.69
N VAL A 45 14.58 -6.56 9.49
CA VAL A 45 14.49 -5.15 9.10
C VAL A 45 13.04 -4.69 9.21
N LYS A 46 12.10 -5.51 8.71
CA LYS A 46 10.67 -5.21 8.85
C LYS A 46 10.24 -5.06 10.31
N PHE A 47 10.64 -5.97 11.20
CA PHE A 47 10.29 -5.90 12.61
C PHE A 47 10.83 -4.63 13.28
N GLU A 48 12.06 -4.23 12.97
CA GLU A 48 12.66 -3.00 13.49
C GLU A 48 11.95 -1.76 12.96
N VAL A 49 11.63 -1.73 11.67
CA VAL A 49 10.85 -0.64 11.06
C VAL A 49 9.46 -0.54 11.67
N ASP A 50 8.75 -1.66 11.83
CA ASP A 50 7.42 -1.69 12.45
C ASP A 50 7.49 -1.16 13.90
N ARG A 51 8.54 -1.51 14.66
CA ARG A 51 8.76 -0.98 16.01
C ARG A 51 8.94 0.54 16.01
N LEU A 52 9.75 1.07 15.09
CA LEU A 52 9.99 2.52 14.97
C LEU A 52 8.72 3.26 14.54
N VAL A 53 7.94 2.68 13.61
CA VAL A 53 6.64 3.23 13.21
C VAL A 53 5.68 3.27 14.40
N GLU A 54 5.62 2.22 15.22
CA GLU A 54 4.80 2.24 16.44
C GLU A 54 5.25 3.31 17.45
N GLU A 55 6.55 3.48 17.65
CA GLU A 55 7.09 4.52 18.53
C GLU A 55 6.70 5.92 18.06
N GLU A 56 6.80 6.18 16.75
CA GLU A 56 6.37 7.44 16.16
C GLU A 56 4.85 7.61 16.19
N MET A 57 4.07 6.55 15.98
CA MET A 57 2.61 6.59 16.16
C MET A 57 2.23 6.95 17.60
N ARG A 58 2.95 6.44 18.61
CA ARG A 58 2.74 6.79 20.03
C ARG A 58 3.09 8.25 20.34
N ARG A 59 4.07 8.82 19.65
CA ARG A 59 4.48 10.22 19.81
C ARG A 59 3.60 11.18 19.02
N SER A 60 3.01 10.71 17.93
CA SER A 60 2.20 11.52 17.03
C SER A 60 0.94 12.02 17.74
N THR A 61 0.57 13.27 17.46
CA THR A 61 -0.65 13.90 18.01
C THR A 61 -1.91 13.49 17.24
N LYS A 62 -1.76 13.00 16.00
CA LYS A 62 -2.87 12.56 15.15
C LYS A 62 -3.25 11.12 15.51
N MET A 63 -4.52 10.90 15.83
CA MET A 63 -5.04 9.54 16.03
C MET A 63 -5.48 8.94 14.69
N PRO A 64 -5.55 7.60 14.56
CA PRO A 64 -6.08 6.93 13.36
C PRO A 64 -7.42 7.50 12.86
N ALA A 65 -8.28 7.95 13.78
CA ALA A 65 -9.57 8.56 13.46
C ALA A 65 -9.47 9.92 12.75
N ASP A 66 -8.37 10.66 12.93
CA ASP A 66 -8.17 11.97 12.29
C ASP A 66 -7.81 11.81 10.81
N PHE A 67 -7.04 10.77 10.44
CA PHE A 67 -6.78 10.44 9.04
C PHE A 67 -8.05 10.05 8.29
N LEU A 68 -9.02 9.43 8.97
CA LEU A 68 -10.32 9.11 8.36
C LEU A 68 -11.18 10.36 8.09
N LYS A 69 -10.97 11.47 8.79
CA LYS A 69 -11.68 12.74 8.54
C LYS A 69 -11.15 13.47 7.30
N GLU A 70 -9.90 13.21 6.92
CA GLU A 70 -9.29 13.77 5.70
C GLU A 70 -9.83 13.06 4.44
N LEU A 71 -10.40 11.86 4.57
CA LEU A 71 -11.04 11.13 3.48
C LEU A 71 -12.46 11.63 3.23
N PRO A 72 -12.96 11.55 1.98
CA PRO A 72 -14.35 11.87 1.69
C PRO A 72 -15.29 11.00 2.54
N PRO A 73 -16.41 11.57 3.04
CA PRO A 73 -17.34 10.82 3.87
C PRO A 73 -17.86 9.59 3.12
N LEU A 74 -18.01 8.50 3.86
CA LEU A 74 -18.57 7.26 3.30
C LEU A 74 -19.96 7.56 2.70
N PRO A 75 -20.27 7.02 1.51
CA PRO A 75 -21.60 7.13 0.93
C PRO A 75 -22.64 6.59 1.92
N THR A 76 -23.66 7.39 2.23
CA THR A 76 -24.77 6.95 3.06
C THR A 76 -25.58 5.92 2.27
N LEU A 77 -25.67 4.70 2.78
CA LEU A 77 -26.51 3.64 2.21
C LEU A 77 -27.99 3.99 2.46
N ASN A 78 -28.60 4.72 1.52
CA ASN A 78 -30.01 5.07 1.57
C ASN A 78 -30.81 3.97 0.87
N PHE A 79 -31.56 3.18 1.64
CA PHE A 79 -32.45 2.13 1.12
C PHE A 79 -33.91 2.58 1.02
N GLU A 80 -34.17 3.89 0.90
CA GLU A 80 -35.52 4.44 0.83
C GLU A 80 -36.32 3.86 -0.35
N GLU A 81 -35.67 3.70 -1.50
CA GLU A 81 -36.25 3.07 -2.69
C GLU A 81 -36.49 1.57 -2.54
N TYR A 82 -35.75 0.91 -1.62
CA TYR A 82 -35.81 -0.54 -1.42
C TYR A 82 -36.02 -0.90 0.06
N PRO A 83 -37.23 -0.68 0.61
CA PRO A 83 -37.52 -0.88 2.03
C PRO A 83 -37.23 -2.30 2.53
N MET A 84 -37.39 -3.29 1.65
CA MET A 84 -37.09 -4.69 1.93
C MET A 84 -35.59 -4.94 2.13
N VAL A 85 -34.75 -4.31 1.34
CA VAL A 85 -33.28 -4.40 1.46
C VAL A 85 -32.82 -3.66 2.71
N GLY A 86 -33.40 -2.48 2.98
CA GLY A 86 -33.12 -1.72 4.21
C GLY A 86 -33.40 -2.52 5.48
N ARG A 87 -34.56 -3.18 5.56
CA ARG A 87 -34.92 -4.05 6.71
C ARG A 87 -33.94 -5.21 6.89
N GLU A 88 -33.54 -5.86 5.80
CA GLU A 88 -32.58 -6.96 5.83
C GLU A 88 -31.18 -6.47 6.23
N TYR A 89 -30.77 -5.31 5.73
CA TYR A 89 -29.53 -4.64 6.11
C TYR A 89 -29.50 -4.33 7.61
N GLU A 90 -30.57 -3.75 8.16
CA GLU A 90 -30.69 -3.50 9.60
C GLU A 90 -30.66 -4.79 10.41
N ARG A 91 -31.32 -5.86 9.94
CA ARG A 91 -31.28 -7.17 10.60
C ARG A 91 -29.86 -7.72 10.67
N VAL A 92 -29.14 -7.71 9.54
CA VAL A 92 -27.76 -8.20 9.45
C VAL A 92 -26.83 -7.33 10.29
N ARG A 93 -26.97 -6.01 10.23
CA ARG A 93 -26.23 -5.05 11.06
C ARG A 93 -26.47 -5.29 12.56
N ALA A 94 -27.68 -5.68 12.94
CA ALA A 94 -28.03 -6.06 14.31
C ALA A 94 -27.62 -7.51 14.68
N GLY A 95 -26.97 -8.26 13.77
CA GLY A 95 -26.54 -9.63 13.99
C GLY A 95 -27.69 -10.63 14.21
N ARG A 96 -28.92 -10.29 13.81
CA ARG A 96 -30.07 -11.18 14.02
C ARG A 96 -30.07 -12.29 12.97
N PRO A 97 -30.36 -13.55 13.36
CA PRO A 97 -30.43 -14.66 12.42
C PRO A 97 -31.54 -14.44 11.38
N PRO A 98 -31.41 -15.05 10.18
CA PRO A 98 -32.43 -14.94 9.15
C PRO A 98 -33.76 -15.55 9.63
N VAL A 99 -34.87 -14.97 9.15
CA VAL A 99 -36.21 -15.49 9.44
C VAL A 99 -36.33 -16.89 8.86
N THR A 100 -36.71 -17.85 9.69
CA THR A 100 -36.94 -19.22 9.22
C THR A 100 -38.16 -19.25 8.30
N LEU A 101 -38.04 -19.97 7.19
CA LEU A 101 -39.16 -20.17 6.28
C LEU A 101 -40.21 -21.04 6.97
N ASP A 102 -41.39 -20.48 7.20
CA ASP A 102 -42.52 -21.23 7.73
C ASP A 102 -43.04 -22.22 6.67
N ARG A 103 -42.80 -23.51 6.91
CA ARG A 103 -43.28 -24.61 6.07
C ARG A 103 -44.65 -25.12 6.50
N SER A 104 -45.12 -24.75 7.69
CA SER A 104 -46.38 -25.25 8.25
C SER A 104 -47.53 -24.99 7.29
N ARG A 105 -47.59 -23.82 6.64
CA ARG A 105 -48.62 -23.46 5.65
C ARG A 105 -48.88 -24.52 4.56
N TYR A 106 -47.85 -25.28 4.16
CA TYR A 106 -47.93 -26.27 3.08
C TYR A 106 -48.12 -27.70 3.59
N GLU A 107 -48.04 -27.91 4.89
CA GLU A 107 -48.26 -29.21 5.50
C GLU A 107 -49.77 -29.49 5.61
N PHE A 108 -50.14 -30.74 5.32
CA PHE A 108 -51.48 -31.24 5.54
C PHE A 108 -51.63 -31.65 7.00
N GLU A 109 -52.47 -30.95 7.74
CA GLU A 109 -52.76 -31.25 9.15
C GLU A 109 -54.23 -31.55 9.33
N VAL A 110 -54.51 -32.75 9.86
CA VAL A 110 -55.84 -33.13 10.35
C VAL A 110 -56.03 -32.48 11.72
N PRO A 111 -57.25 -32.02 12.09
CA PRO A 111 -57.50 -31.50 13.42
C PRO A 111 -57.01 -32.47 14.50
N ALA A 112 -56.26 -31.94 15.47
CA ALA A 112 -55.74 -32.71 16.60
C ALA A 112 -56.88 -33.48 17.30
N ALA A 113 -56.58 -34.65 17.88
CA ALA A 113 -57.60 -35.53 18.48
C ALA A 113 -58.56 -34.80 19.43
N ASN A 114 -58.05 -33.84 20.20
CA ASN A 114 -58.79 -33.03 21.17
C ASN A 114 -59.73 -31.98 20.53
N LYS A 115 -59.57 -31.69 19.24
CA LYS A 115 -60.36 -30.69 18.47
C LYS A 115 -61.25 -31.33 17.39
N ARG A 116 -61.38 -32.67 17.39
CA ARG A 116 -62.22 -33.37 16.40
C ARG A 116 -63.72 -33.18 16.61
N ASN A 117 -64.14 -32.76 17.79
CA ASN A 117 -65.55 -32.44 18.06
C ASN A 117 -65.90 -30.96 17.73
N ASP A 118 -64.91 -30.16 17.31
CA ASP A 118 -65.09 -28.74 16.97
C ASP A 118 -65.31 -28.58 15.46
N GLU A 119 -66.50 -28.13 15.08
CA GLU A 119 -66.89 -27.88 13.68
C GLU A 119 -66.00 -26.82 13.02
N THR A 120 -65.53 -25.82 13.78
CA THR A 120 -64.72 -24.73 13.24
C THR A 120 -63.33 -25.21 12.83
N ALA A 121 -62.74 -26.12 13.61
CA ALA A 121 -61.46 -26.76 13.30
C ALA A 121 -61.55 -27.59 12.01
N TRP A 122 -62.66 -28.30 11.79
CA TRP A 122 -62.90 -29.03 10.54
C TRP A 122 -63.10 -28.11 9.33
N LYS A 123 -63.84 -26.99 9.48
CA LYS A 123 -63.98 -25.99 8.41
C LYS A 123 -62.63 -25.38 8.01
N GLN A 124 -61.76 -25.10 8.97
CA GLN A 124 -60.42 -24.59 8.71
C GLN A 124 -59.52 -25.62 8.02
N ALA A 125 -59.54 -26.88 8.48
CA ALA A 125 -58.81 -27.97 7.84
C ALA A 125 -59.28 -28.20 6.40
N LEU A 126 -60.59 -28.21 6.15
CA LEU A 126 -61.15 -28.34 4.81
C LEU A 126 -60.68 -27.21 3.87
N ARG A 127 -60.74 -25.96 4.33
CA ARG A 127 -60.24 -24.81 3.55
C ARG A 127 -58.74 -24.92 3.26
N ARG A 128 -57.94 -25.43 4.21
CA ARG A 128 -56.50 -25.68 3.99
C ARG A 128 -56.29 -26.76 2.94
N SER A 129 -57.01 -27.87 3.02
CA SER A 129 -56.96 -28.96 2.02
C SER A 129 -57.35 -28.50 0.62
N GLN A 130 -58.41 -27.68 0.50
CA GLN A 130 -58.83 -27.09 -0.77
C GLN A 130 -57.72 -26.21 -1.37
N ARG A 131 -57.05 -25.38 -0.54
CA ARG A 131 -55.89 -24.59 -0.99
C ARG A 131 -54.73 -25.49 -1.43
N LEU A 132 -54.40 -26.53 -0.66
CA LEU A 132 -53.33 -27.47 -0.99
C LEU A 132 -53.58 -28.18 -2.32
N LEU A 133 -54.83 -28.59 -2.59
CA LEU A 133 -55.21 -29.17 -3.88
C LEU A 133 -54.93 -28.20 -5.03
N GLN A 134 -55.32 -26.93 -4.90
CA GLN A 134 -55.03 -25.92 -5.92
C GLN A 134 -53.53 -25.69 -6.10
N TYR A 135 -52.74 -25.67 -5.02
CA TYR A 135 -51.28 -25.61 -5.12
C TYR A 135 -50.69 -26.81 -5.87
N GLN A 136 -51.20 -28.02 -5.67
CA GLN A 136 -50.73 -29.19 -6.42
C GLN A 136 -51.10 -29.12 -7.90
N ASN A 137 -52.28 -28.62 -8.25
CA ASN A 137 -52.67 -28.39 -9.64
C ASN A 137 -51.70 -27.41 -10.33
N ILE A 138 -51.46 -26.24 -9.72
CA ILE A 138 -50.50 -25.24 -10.24
C ILE A 138 -49.09 -25.83 -10.32
N ARG A 139 -48.69 -26.63 -9.32
CA ARG A 139 -47.39 -27.30 -9.34
C ARG A 139 -47.26 -28.27 -10.51
N MET A 140 -48.32 -29.02 -10.83
CA MET A 140 -48.35 -29.92 -11.98
C MET A 140 -48.20 -29.15 -13.29
N GLU A 141 -48.95 -28.06 -13.46
CA GLU A 141 -48.83 -27.17 -14.62
C GLU A 141 -47.40 -26.58 -14.75
N ASN A 142 -46.81 -26.12 -13.63
CA ASN A 142 -45.45 -25.60 -13.62
C ASN A 142 -44.41 -26.66 -13.96
N VAL A 143 -44.59 -27.91 -13.50
CA VAL A 143 -43.70 -29.03 -13.84
C VAL A 143 -43.85 -29.38 -15.32
N ASP A 144 -45.05 -29.37 -15.88
CA ASP A 144 -45.26 -29.58 -17.31
C ASP A 144 -44.58 -28.50 -18.16
N LEU A 145 -44.63 -27.24 -17.73
CA LEU A 145 -43.88 -26.15 -18.38
C LEU A 145 -42.37 -26.36 -18.25
N LEU A 146 -41.88 -26.77 -17.08
CA LEU A 146 -40.46 -27.05 -16.85
C LEU A 146 -39.97 -28.23 -17.69
N LEU A 147 -40.77 -29.28 -17.85
CA LEU A 147 -40.44 -30.42 -18.70
C LEU A 147 -40.34 -30.02 -20.18
N LYS A 148 -41.22 -29.11 -20.62
CA LYS A 148 -41.24 -28.63 -22.01
C LYS A 148 -40.10 -27.66 -22.34
N TYR A 149 -39.82 -26.69 -21.45
CA TYR A 149 -38.92 -25.56 -21.76
C TYR A 149 -37.68 -25.49 -20.87
N GLY A 150 -37.63 -26.24 -19.78
CA GLY A 150 -36.58 -26.13 -18.77
C GLY A 150 -35.20 -26.44 -19.33
N THR A 151 -35.07 -27.50 -20.11
CA THR A 151 -33.78 -27.89 -20.71
C THR A 151 -33.20 -26.79 -21.59
N ASP A 152 -34.02 -26.19 -22.46
CA ASP A 152 -33.58 -25.14 -23.37
C ASP A 152 -33.33 -23.81 -22.66
N ALA A 153 -34.16 -23.46 -21.67
CA ALA A 153 -33.94 -22.30 -20.81
C ALA A 153 -32.62 -22.42 -20.02
N TRP A 154 -32.32 -23.61 -19.48
CA TRP A 154 -31.07 -23.87 -18.76
C TRP A 154 -29.86 -23.83 -19.67
N LYS A 155 -29.94 -24.39 -20.88
CA LYS A 155 -28.86 -24.26 -21.89
C LYS A 155 -28.61 -22.80 -22.24
N GLN A 156 -29.65 -22.02 -22.50
CA GLN A 156 -29.49 -20.59 -22.79
C GLN A 156 -28.89 -19.84 -21.60
N HIS A 157 -29.33 -20.14 -20.38
CA HIS A 157 -28.75 -19.55 -19.17
C HIS A 157 -27.26 -19.88 -19.04
N ASN A 158 -26.88 -21.15 -19.24
CA ASN A 158 -25.48 -21.55 -19.20
C ASN A 158 -24.64 -20.85 -20.28
N ASN A 159 -25.14 -20.75 -21.52
CA ASN A 159 -24.45 -20.00 -22.57
C ASN A 159 -24.23 -18.53 -22.20
N ARG A 160 -25.21 -17.88 -21.54
CA ARG A 160 -25.04 -16.51 -21.04
C ARG A 160 -23.98 -16.42 -19.94
N LEU A 161 -23.93 -17.41 -19.04
CA LEU A 161 -22.90 -17.49 -18.01
C LEU A 161 -21.50 -17.69 -18.60
N GLU A 162 -21.36 -18.52 -19.64
CA GLU A 162 -20.10 -18.73 -20.35
C GLU A 162 -19.60 -17.44 -21.03
N VAL A 163 -20.50 -16.67 -21.64
CA VAL A 163 -20.18 -15.34 -22.19
C VAL A 163 -19.74 -14.37 -21.09
N TYR A 164 -20.40 -14.39 -19.93
CA TYR A 164 -20.00 -13.56 -18.80
C TYR A 164 -18.63 -13.96 -18.25
N LEU A 165 -18.38 -15.26 -18.09
CA LEU A 165 -17.12 -15.82 -17.63
C LEU A 165 -15.97 -15.40 -18.54
N THR A 166 -16.11 -15.62 -19.86
CA THR A 166 -15.09 -15.27 -20.84
C THR A 166 -14.79 -13.77 -20.86
N ARG A 167 -15.81 -12.91 -20.72
CA ARG A 167 -15.63 -11.46 -20.58
C ARG A 167 -14.85 -11.09 -19.32
N MET A 168 -15.17 -11.70 -18.18
CA MET A 168 -14.48 -11.43 -16.91
C MET A 168 -13.04 -11.93 -16.92
N GLN A 169 -12.78 -13.11 -17.52
CA GLN A 169 -11.43 -13.62 -17.73
C GLN A 169 -10.60 -12.70 -18.62
N LYS A 170 -11.18 -12.21 -19.71
CA LYS A 170 -10.51 -11.25 -20.60
C LYS A 170 -10.13 -9.96 -19.86
N LEU A 171 -11.06 -9.41 -19.08
CA LEU A 171 -10.81 -8.20 -18.29
C LEU A 171 -9.69 -8.44 -17.26
N ALA A 172 -9.70 -9.60 -16.58
CA ALA A 172 -8.64 -9.96 -15.64
C ALA A 172 -7.27 -10.07 -16.34
N GLN A 173 -7.22 -10.67 -17.53
CA GLN A 173 -6.01 -10.74 -18.34
C GLN A 173 -5.52 -9.35 -18.75
N GLU A 174 -6.40 -8.50 -19.29
CA GLU A 174 -6.05 -7.13 -19.70
C GLU A 174 -5.51 -6.29 -18.52
N LEU A 175 -6.08 -6.45 -17.32
CA LEU A 175 -5.56 -5.82 -16.11
C LEU A 175 -4.21 -6.42 -15.69
N GLY A 176 -4.05 -7.73 -15.78
CA GLY A 176 -2.79 -8.42 -15.52
C GLY A 176 -1.67 -7.91 -16.42
N GLU A 177 -1.91 -7.78 -17.72
CA GLU A 177 -0.96 -7.25 -18.70
C GLU A 177 -0.59 -5.78 -18.39
N LYS A 178 -1.55 -4.95 -17.99
CA LYS A 178 -1.28 -3.57 -17.56
C LYS A 178 -0.40 -3.51 -16.31
N ILE A 179 -0.69 -4.36 -15.31
CA ILE A 179 0.11 -4.46 -14.08
C ILE A 179 1.53 -4.91 -14.43
N GLU A 180 1.67 -5.93 -15.28
CA GLU A 180 2.98 -6.42 -15.72
C GLU A 180 3.78 -5.35 -16.46
N ASN A 181 3.16 -4.60 -17.38
CA ASN A 181 3.84 -3.53 -18.11
C ASN A 181 4.37 -2.46 -17.16
N VAL A 182 3.54 -2.00 -16.22
CA VAL A 182 3.98 -1.03 -15.18
C VAL A 182 5.11 -1.60 -14.33
N ASN A 183 5.03 -2.87 -13.93
CA ASN A 183 6.08 -3.51 -13.14
C ASN A 183 7.39 -3.66 -13.93
N ARG A 184 7.31 -3.97 -15.22
CA ARG A 184 8.48 -4.06 -16.11
C ARG A 184 9.15 -2.70 -16.27
N GLU A 185 8.38 -1.64 -16.51
CA GLU A 185 8.88 -0.27 -16.59
C GLU A 185 9.53 0.17 -15.28
N ARG A 186 8.88 -0.06 -14.14
CA ARG A 186 9.44 0.23 -12.80
C ARG A 186 10.76 -0.50 -12.58
N LYS A 187 10.81 -1.80 -12.87
CA LYS A 187 12.03 -2.60 -12.72
C LYS A 187 13.15 -2.07 -13.61
N TYR A 188 12.84 -1.74 -14.86
CA TYR A 188 13.82 -1.18 -15.79
C TYR A 188 14.39 0.15 -15.29
N HIS A 189 13.53 1.08 -14.87
CA HIS A 189 13.94 2.36 -14.31
C HIS A 189 14.84 2.17 -13.08
N GLN A 190 14.41 1.35 -12.12
CA GLN A 190 15.18 1.08 -10.91
C GLN A 190 16.53 0.43 -11.24
N GLN A 191 16.57 -0.53 -12.15
CA GLN A 191 17.82 -1.19 -12.51
C GLN A 191 18.81 -0.25 -13.20
N ASN A 192 18.34 0.71 -14.01
CA ASN A 192 19.18 1.76 -14.56
C ASN A 192 19.70 2.70 -13.46
N THR A 193 18.82 3.14 -12.56
CA THR A 193 19.21 3.96 -11.39
C THR A 193 20.22 3.24 -10.50
N ALA A 194 20.13 1.91 -10.37
CA ALA A 194 21.11 1.12 -9.64
C ALA A 194 22.53 1.29 -10.21
N CYS A 195 22.67 1.31 -11.54
CA CYS A 195 23.96 1.53 -12.19
C CYS A 195 24.51 2.93 -11.88
N GLU A 196 23.65 3.95 -11.92
CA GLU A 196 24.02 5.33 -11.59
C GLU A 196 24.41 5.49 -10.12
N LEU A 197 23.62 4.94 -9.20
CA LEU A 197 23.91 4.93 -7.76
C LEU A 197 25.23 4.23 -7.45
N ASN A 198 25.50 3.10 -8.08
CA ASN A 198 26.78 2.40 -7.91
C ASN A 198 27.96 3.23 -8.44
N ALA A 199 27.82 3.88 -9.59
CA ALA A 199 28.85 4.76 -10.14
C ALA A 199 29.12 5.96 -9.21
N LEU A 200 28.07 6.61 -8.71
CA LEU A 200 28.18 7.72 -7.74
C LEU A 200 28.79 7.25 -6.41
N SER A 201 28.40 6.08 -5.91
CA SER A 201 28.98 5.49 -4.70
C SER A 201 30.48 5.22 -4.86
N MET A 202 30.91 4.70 -6.02
CA MET A 202 32.32 4.49 -6.32
C MET A 202 33.09 5.81 -6.40
N GLN A 203 32.54 6.82 -7.09
CA GLN A 203 33.16 8.15 -7.18
C GLN A 203 33.28 8.80 -5.80
N TRP A 204 32.25 8.69 -4.96
CA TRP A 204 32.28 9.20 -3.60
C TRP A 204 33.37 8.52 -2.76
N LYS A 205 33.48 7.19 -2.81
CA LYS A 205 34.55 6.44 -2.11
C LYS A 205 35.94 6.86 -2.57
N ASP A 206 36.13 7.01 -3.88
CA ASP A 206 37.41 7.45 -4.47
C ASP A 206 37.76 8.89 -4.03
N LEU A 207 36.80 9.81 -4.01
CA LEU A 207 36.99 11.17 -3.51
C LEU A 207 37.32 11.20 -2.01
N CYS A 208 36.65 10.39 -1.19
CA CYS A 208 36.98 10.26 0.23
C CYS A 208 38.41 9.73 0.41
N GLN A 209 38.80 8.71 -0.36
CA GLN A 209 40.16 8.17 -0.29
C GLN A 209 41.21 9.21 -0.70
N LYS A 210 40.98 9.91 -1.81
CA LYS A 210 41.86 11.00 -2.27
C LYS A 210 41.99 12.11 -1.23
N ASN A 211 40.89 12.47 -0.55
CA ASN A 211 40.93 13.48 0.50
C ASN A 211 41.80 13.01 1.68
N ILE A 212 41.65 11.76 2.11
CA ILE A 212 42.47 11.15 3.16
C ILE A 212 43.95 11.14 2.73
N ASP A 213 44.25 10.72 1.51
CA ASP A 213 45.63 10.67 0.99
C ASP A 213 46.27 12.08 0.94
N ILE A 214 45.50 13.11 0.55
CA ILE A 214 45.95 14.51 0.59
C ILE A 214 46.22 14.96 2.02
N GLN A 215 45.34 14.65 2.97
CA GLN A 215 45.54 14.99 4.39
C GLN A 215 46.82 14.33 4.94
N ILE A 216 47.08 13.07 4.61
CA ILE A 216 48.31 12.36 5.00
C ILE A 216 49.53 13.03 4.38
N ALA A 217 49.48 13.37 3.08
CA ALA A 217 50.58 14.05 2.40
C ALA A 217 50.85 15.44 3.01
N CYS A 218 49.81 16.24 3.27
CA CYS A 218 49.93 17.53 3.96
C CYS A 218 50.56 17.37 5.35
N ALA A 219 50.08 16.43 6.16
CA ALA A 219 50.65 16.17 7.49
C ALA A 219 52.13 15.75 7.42
N SER A 220 52.50 14.93 6.43
CA SER A 220 53.90 14.53 6.21
C SER A 220 54.80 15.71 5.81
N LEU A 221 54.30 16.61 4.95
CA LEU A 221 55.01 17.81 4.52
C LEU A 221 55.15 18.80 5.68
N GLU A 222 54.10 18.99 6.48
CA GLU A 222 54.15 19.82 7.68
C GLU A 222 55.13 19.29 8.72
N ALA A 223 55.18 17.97 8.93
CA ALA A 223 56.18 17.33 9.80
C ALA A 223 57.60 17.59 9.27
N ARG A 224 57.83 17.41 7.96
CA ARG A 224 59.14 17.68 7.35
C ARG A 224 59.53 19.15 7.42
N ILE A 225 58.58 20.08 7.24
CA ILE A 225 58.81 21.52 7.41
C ILE A 225 59.19 21.83 8.86
N LYS A 226 58.51 21.21 9.84
CA LYS A 226 58.85 21.36 11.26
C LYS A 226 60.27 20.87 11.56
N GLU A 227 60.68 19.71 11.05
CA GLU A 227 62.06 19.19 11.17
C GLU A 227 63.10 20.15 10.58
N LEU A 228 62.85 20.65 9.36
CA LEU A 228 63.76 21.61 8.71
C LEU A 228 63.84 22.94 9.48
N LYS A 229 62.72 23.42 10.03
CA LYS A 229 62.70 24.60 10.91
C LYS A 229 63.53 24.38 12.17
N THR A 230 63.43 23.20 12.81
CA THR A 230 64.25 22.87 13.98
C THR A 230 65.75 22.79 13.65
N GLU A 231 66.13 22.12 12.55
CA GLU A 231 67.54 22.04 12.13
C GLU A 231 68.14 23.42 11.80
N ALA A 232 67.34 24.31 11.21
CA ALA A 232 67.81 25.64 10.87
C ALA A 232 67.92 26.56 12.11
N ALA A 233 67.02 26.40 13.08
CA ALA A 233 67.14 27.05 14.38
C ALA A 233 68.42 26.60 15.13
N GLU A 234 68.74 25.29 15.08
CA GLU A 234 69.98 24.74 15.64
C GLU A 234 71.25 25.26 14.95
N ARG A 235 71.19 25.51 13.64
CA ARG A 235 72.29 26.11 12.85
C ARG A 235 72.34 27.66 12.93
N GLY A 236 71.45 28.28 13.72
CA GLY A 236 71.43 29.73 13.96
C GLY A 236 70.85 30.57 12.81
N TRP A 237 70.09 29.97 11.89
CA TRP A 237 69.44 30.66 10.78
C TRP A 237 68.01 31.06 11.19
N ASN A 238 67.78 32.35 11.46
CA ASN A 238 66.44 32.87 11.78
C ASN A 238 65.55 32.92 10.51
N LEU A 239 64.83 31.83 10.24
CA LEU A 239 63.89 31.76 9.11
C LEU A 239 62.67 32.66 9.25
N GLU A 240 62.29 33.08 10.47
CA GLU A 240 61.13 33.94 10.68
C GLU A 240 61.36 35.39 10.22
N ALA A 241 62.61 35.85 10.16
CA ALA A 241 62.97 37.18 9.68
C ALA A 241 62.82 37.34 8.15
N ILE A 242 62.78 36.23 7.40
CA ILE A 242 62.67 36.24 5.93
C ILE A 242 61.20 36.17 5.50
N THR A 243 60.34 35.49 6.27
CA THR A 243 58.90 35.34 5.96
C THR A 243 58.10 36.63 6.10
N GLU A 244 58.51 37.58 6.95
CA GLU A 244 57.86 38.90 7.05
C GLU A 244 58.10 39.80 5.83
N ASN A 245 59.11 39.51 5.00
CA ASN A 245 59.56 40.40 3.93
C ASN A 245 59.09 40.02 2.51
N ARG A 246 58.16 39.08 2.34
CA ARG A 246 57.62 38.71 1.02
C ARG A 246 56.08 38.84 1.00
N PRO A 247 55.52 39.87 0.36
CA PRO A 247 54.08 39.94 0.17
C PRO A 247 53.65 38.87 -0.84
N LEU A 248 52.65 38.07 -0.48
CA LEU A 248 51.98 37.11 -1.37
C LEU A 248 51.11 37.90 -2.36
N SER A 249 51.66 38.21 -3.53
CA SER A 249 50.86 38.62 -4.68
C SER A 249 50.25 37.36 -5.32
N ILE A 250 49.04 37.00 -4.90
CA ILE A 250 48.18 36.07 -5.64
C ILE A 250 47.27 36.93 -6.51
N SER A 251 47.49 36.88 -7.82
CA SER A 251 46.59 37.41 -8.84
C SER A 251 45.63 36.30 -9.26
N GLU A 252 44.33 36.55 -9.09
CA GLU A 252 43.23 35.71 -9.53
C GLU A 252 43.13 35.68 -11.07
N VAL A 253 43.05 34.47 -11.64
CA VAL A 253 42.31 34.13 -12.88
C VAL A 253 41.74 32.73 -12.69
#